data_AF-A0A7S1WPJ6-F1
#
_entry.id   AF-A0A7S1WPJ6-F1
#
_cell.length_a   1.000
_cell.length_b   1.000
_cell.length_c   1.000
_cell.angle_alpha   90.00
_cell.angle_beta   90.00
_cell.angle_gamma   90.00
#
_symmetry.space_group_name_H-M   'P 1'
#
loop_
_entity.id
_entity.type
_entity.pdbx_description
1 polymer ?
#
loop_
_entity_poly.entity_id
_entity_poly.type
_entity_poly.pdbx_seq_one_letter_code
_entity_poly.pdbx_strand_id
1 'polypeptide(L)'
;MAEVAPEEAALVERVKQWFMGLEAEELIKTAYAFADQNCHLFEPELGEHKLVYTELHHQFRQLFEDKLNAFLASLGCSPEAFYVAFEKCSKVDPGTETMAELMYCCLQYEFFCQVMSERKADALRQAAPAPIG
;
A
#
# COMPACT_ATOMS: atom_id res chain seq x y z
N MET A 1 0.53 24.65 -19.98
CA MET A 1 0.68 24.34 -18.54
C MET A 1 -0.63 23.72 -18.13
N ALA A 2 -0.63 22.52 -17.53
CA ALA A 2 -1.88 21.91 -17.08
C ALA A 2 -2.44 22.78 -15.95
N GLU A 3 -3.57 23.43 -16.19
CA GLU A 3 -4.26 24.21 -15.18
C GLU A 3 -4.95 23.22 -14.25
N VAL A 4 -4.49 23.14 -12.99
CA VAL A 4 -5.10 22.30 -11.96
C VAL A 4 -6.26 23.09 -11.36
N ALA A 5 -7.48 22.54 -11.44
CA ALA A 5 -8.62 23.19 -10.81
C ALA A 5 -8.46 23.18 -9.27
N PRO A 6 -8.96 24.20 -8.55
CA PRO A 6 -8.85 24.25 -7.09
C PRO A 6 -9.52 23.03 -6.41
N GLU A 7 -10.56 22.48 -7.04
CA GLU A 7 -11.24 21.27 -6.59
C GLU A 7 -10.36 20.01 -6.74
N GLU A 8 -9.60 19.92 -7.84
CA GLU A 8 -8.63 18.83 -8.09
C GLU A 8 -7.49 18.89 -7.07
N ALA A 9 -6.93 20.07 -6.83
CA ALA A 9 -5.89 20.27 -5.82
C ALA A 9 -6.39 19.91 -4.41
N ALA A 10 -7.60 20.34 -4.06
CA ALA A 10 -8.20 20.03 -2.76
C ALA A 10 -8.53 18.53 -2.59
N LEU A 11 -8.88 17.83 -3.67
CA LEU A 11 -9.06 16.37 -3.65
C LEU A 11 -7.72 15.67 -3.40
N VAL A 12 -6.68 16.03 -4.15
CA VAL A 12 -5.34 15.46 -3.99
C VAL A 12 -4.78 15.72 -2.59
N GLU A 13 -4.96 16.92 -2.04
CA GLU A 13 -4.54 17.24 -0.68
C GLU A 13 -5.27 16.39 0.37
N ARG A 14 -6.57 16.15 0.20
CA ARG A 14 -7.32 15.26 1.10
C ARG A 14 -6.81 13.83 1.06
N VAL A 15 -6.49 13.31 -0.13
CA VAL A 15 -5.90 11.98 -0.28
C VAL A 15 -4.49 11.93 0.31
N LYS A 16 -3.71 13.00 0.19
CA LYS A 16 -2.40 13.12 0.85
C LYS A 16 -2.53 13.06 2.37
N GLN A 17 -3.48 13.81 2.94
CA GLN A 17 -3.77 13.78 4.38
C GLN A 17 -4.29 12.42 4.85
N TRP A 18 -5.13 11.77 4.06
CA TRP A 18 -5.61 10.41 4.29
C TRP A 18 -4.45 9.41 4.37
N PHE A 19 -3.59 9.41 3.35
CA PHE A 19 -2.47 8.49 3.24
C PHE A 19 -1.37 8.74 4.28
N MET A 20 -1.15 10.00 4.71
CA MET A 20 -0.18 10.32 5.77
C MET A 20 -0.78 10.31 7.18
N GLY A 21 -2.11 10.22 7.29
CA GLY A 21 -2.84 10.30 8.55
C GLY A 21 -3.04 8.94 9.21
N LEU A 22 -4.01 8.88 10.12
CA LEU A 22 -4.35 7.68 10.90
C LEU A 22 -4.81 6.49 10.02
N GLU A 23 -5.21 6.73 8.78
CA GLU A 23 -5.63 5.68 7.85
C GLU A 23 -4.44 4.94 7.23
N ALA A 24 -3.24 5.54 7.24
CA ALA A 24 -1.99 4.84 6.94
C ALA A 24 -1.77 3.65 7.88
N GLU A 25 -2.07 3.82 9.18
CA GLU A 25 -1.96 2.76 10.17
C GLU A 25 -2.93 1.61 9.88
N GLU A 26 -4.15 1.92 9.43
CA GLU A 26 -5.13 0.91 9.04
C GLU A 26 -4.70 0.14 7.78
N LEU A 27 -4.07 0.82 6.81
CA LEU A 27 -3.45 0.18 5.65
C LEU A 27 -2.33 -0.77 6.08
N ILE A 28 -1.46 -0.31 6.97
CA ILE A 28 -0.37 -1.12 7.53
C ILE A 28 -0.92 -2.34 8.30
N LYS A 29 -1.96 -2.17 9.11
CA LYS A 29 -2.63 -3.29 9.81
C LYS A 29 -3.24 -4.29 8.82
N THR A 30 -3.89 -3.80 7.78
CA THR A 30 -4.48 -4.63 6.73
C THR A 30 -3.40 -5.42 5.99
N ALA A 31 -2.29 -4.76 5.65
CA ALA A 31 -1.10 -5.36 5.07
C ALA A 31 -0.51 -6.46 5.98
N TYR A 32 -0.37 -6.17 7.27
CA TYR A 32 0.14 -7.15 8.23
C TYR A 32 -0.80 -8.32 8.46
N ALA A 33 -2.12 -8.10 8.51
CA ALA A 33 -3.11 -9.17 8.63
C ALA A 33 -3.15 -10.05 7.38
N PHE A 34 -2.97 -9.47 6.20
CA PHE A 34 -2.82 -10.21 4.96
C PHE A 34 -1.54 -11.05 4.98
N ALA A 35 -0.44 -10.46 5.42
CA ALA A 35 0.83 -11.15 5.52
C ALA A 35 0.79 -12.27 6.56
N ASP A 36 0.18 -12.08 7.73
CA ASP A 36 0.02 -13.13 8.75
C ASP A 36 -0.70 -14.37 8.22
N GLN A 37 -1.74 -14.15 7.40
CA GLN A 37 -2.50 -15.22 6.79
C GLN A 37 -1.76 -15.94 5.66
N ASN A 38 -0.82 -15.28 4.97
CA ASN A 38 -0.19 -15.80 3.75
C ASN A 38 1.32 -16.03 3.87
N CYS A 39 1.98 -15.61 4.95
CA CYS A 39 3.43 -15.70 5.12
C CYS A 39 3.94 -17.13 5.16
N HIS A 40 3.08 -18.10 5.48
CA HIS A 40 3.39 -19.53 5.44
C HIS A 40 3.65 -20.04 4.02
N LEU A 41 3.05 -19.40 3.01
CA LEU A 41 3.28 -19.70 1.59
C LEU A 41 4.57 -19.05 1.08
N PHE A 42 5.08 -18.04 1.79
CA PHE A 42 6.23 -17.26 1.38
C PHE A 42 7.53 -17.97 1.78
N GLU A 43 8.31 -18.44 0.82
CA GLU A 43 9.57 -19.17 1.02
C GLU A 43 10.74 -18.40 0.42
N PRO A 44 11.22 -17.33 1.09
CA PRO A 44 12.30 -16.50 0.56
C PRO A 44 13.64 -17.25 0.50
N GLU A 45 13.82 -18.24 1.36
CA GLU A 45 15.01 -19.09 1.45
C GLU A 45 15.25 -19.98 0.23
N LEU A 46 14.18 -20.30 -0.53
CA LEU A 46 14.29 -21.09 -1.75
C LEU A 46 14.77 -20.27 -2.95
N GLY A 47 14.79 -18.94 -2.86
CA GLY A 47 15.17 -18.03 -3.96
C GLY A 47 14.24 -18.10 -5.18
N GLU A 48 13.17 -18.89 -5.11
CA GLU A 48 12.26 -19.16 -6.22
C GLU A 48 11.00 -18.30 -6.08
N HIS A 49 10.83 -17.37 -7.03
CA HIS A 49 9.64 -16.53 -7.07
C HIS A 49 8.47 -17.34 -7.64
N LYS A 50 7.69 -17.95 -6.74
CA LYS A 50 6.52 -18.72 -7.11
C LYS A 50 5.45 -17.81 -7.71
N LEU A 51 4.67 -18.32 -8.67
CA LEU A 51 3.52 -17.62 -9.26
C LEU A 51 2.54 -17.10 -8.20
N VAL A 52 2.42 -17.85 -7.09
CA VAL A 52 1.60 -17.46 -5.94
C VAL A 52 2.03 -16.13 -5.32
N TYR A 53 3.31 -15.74 -5.40
CA TYR A 53 3.77 -14.45 -4.86
C TYR A 53 3.25 -13.28 -5.70
N THR A 54 3.17 -13.46 -7.01
CA THR A 54 2.57 -12.47 -7.91
C THR A 54 1.07 -12.35 -7.66
N GLU A 55 0.37 -13.47 -7.41
CA GLU A 55 -1.05 -13.46 -7.06
C GLU A 55 -1.32 -12.80 -5.70
N LEU A 56 -0.46 -13.06 -4.71
CA LEU A 56 -0.55 -12.42 -3.39
C LEU A 56 -0.24 -10.92 -3.47
N HIS A 57 0.74 -10.53 -4.29
CA HIS A 57 1.04 -9.12 -4.55
C HIS A 57 -0.12 -8.41 -5.24
N HIS A 58 -0.79 -9.05 -6.19
CA HIS A 58 -1.98 -8.50 -6.83
C HIS A 58 -3.12 -8.30 -5.80
N GLN A 59 -3.37 -9.29 -4.94
CA GLN A 59 -4.34 -9.17 -3.86
C GLN A 59 -3.99 -8.07 -2.87
N PHE A 60 -2.70 -7.92 -2.53
CA PHE A 60 -2.20 -6.85 -1.68
C PHE A 60 -2.47 -5.47 -2.27
N ARG A 61 -2.20 -5.28 -3.57
CA ARG A 61 -2.51 -4.04 -4.28
C ARG A 61 -4.01 -3.73 -4.27
N GLN A 62 -4.83 -4.74 -4.51
CA GLN A 62 -6.28 -4.61 -4.49
C GLN A 62 -6.81 -4.16 -3.13
N LEU A 63 -6.22 -4.60 -2.00
CA LEU A 63 -6.61 -4.13 -0.67
C LEU A 63 -6.39 -2.62 -0.52
N PHE A 64 -5.27 -2.11 -1.02
CA PHE A 64 -5.00 -0.67 -1.02
C PHE A 64 -5.96 0.10 -1.94
N GLU A 65 -6.16 -0.41 -3.16
CA GLU A 65 -7.08 0.19 -4.13
C GLU A 65 -8.52 0.23 -3.61
N ASP A 66 -9.00 -0.82 -2.94
CA ASP A 66 -10.33 -0.88 -2.34
C ASP A 66 -10.50 0.18 -1.23
N LYS A 67 -9.49 0.34 -0.36
CA LYS A 67 -9.49 1.37 0.69
C LYS A 67 -9.49 2.78 0.10
N LEU A 68 -8.66 3.02 -0.92
CA LEU A 68 -8.64 4.29 -1.62
C LEU A 68 -9.98 4.56 -2.31
N ASN A 69 -10.55 3.57 -2.99
CA ASN A 69 -11.86 3.69 -3.63
C ASN A 69 -12.98 3.97 -2.62
N ALA A 70 -12.96 3.32 -1.46
CA ALA A 70 -13.92 3.59 -0.37
C ALA A 70 -13.79 5.02 0.16
N PHE A 71 -12.56 5.52 0.33
CA PHE A 71 -12.32 6.90 0.74
C PHE A 71 -12.81 7.90 -0.33
N LEU A 72 -12.48 7.68 -1.59
CA LEU A 72 -12.93 8.51 -2.71
C LEU A 72 -14.46 8.51 -2.85
N ALA A 73 -15.09 7.34 -2.69
CA ALA A 73 -16.54 7.22 -2.68
C ALA A 73 -17.18 7.99 -1.52
N SER A 74 -16.54 8.02 -0.34
CA SER A 74 -16.98 8.85 0.80
C SER A 74 -16.90 10.35 0.51
N LEU A 75 -16.05 10.78 -0.43
CA LEU A 75 -15.95 12.15 -0.91
C LEU A 75 -16.88 12.44 -2.11
N GLY A 76 -17.59 11.42 -2.61
CA GLY A 76 -18.39 11.52 -3.83
C GLY A 76 -17.56 11.63 -5.11
N CYS A 77 -16.29 11.20 -5.07
CA CYS A 77 -15.37 11.24 -6.19
C CYS A 77 -15.16 9.85 -6.79
N SER A 78 -15.07 9.78 -8.12
CA SER A 78 -14.68 8.56 -8.82
C SER A 78 -13.15 8.40 -8.82
N PRO A 79 -12.62 7.17 -8.79
CA PRO A 79 -11.19 6.92 -8.91
C PRO A 79 -10.57 7.51 -10.17
N GLU A 80 -11.26 7.44 -11.32
CA GLU A 80 -10.81 8.06 -12.57
C GLU A 80 -10.60 9.57 -12.42
N ALA A 81 -11.51 10.27 -11.72
CA ALA A 81 -11.40 11.69 -11.48
C ALA A 81 -10.21 12.01 -10.55
N PHE A 82 -9.97 11.17 -9.54
CA PHE A 82 -8.79 11.26 -8.70
C PHE A 82 -7.50 11.05 -9.50
N TYR A 83 -7.38 10.01 -10.34
CA TYR A 83 -6.17 9.75 -11.11
C TYR A 83 -5.82 10.90 -12.04
N VAL A 84 -6.82 11.49 -12.71
CA VAL A 84 -6.62 12.66 -13.57
C VAL A 84 -6.16 13.87 -12.77
N ALA A 85 -6.81 14.15 -11.63
CA ALA A 85 -6.42 15.24 -10.74
C ALA A 85 -4.99 15.04 -10.20
N PHE A 86 -4.68 13.82 -9.76
CA PHE A 86 -3.41 13.44 -9.18
C PHE A 86 -2.25 13.54 -10.20
N GLU A 87 -2.46 13.09 -11.44
CA GLU A 87 -1.47 13.20 -12.51
C GLU A 87 -1.18 14.67 -12.88
N LYS A 88 -2.20 15.53 -12.87
CA LYS A 88 -1.99 16.96 -13.11
C LYS A 88 -1.27 17.62 -11.94
N CYS A 89 -1.67 17.31 -10.70
CA CYS A 89 -1.05 17.84 -9.49
C CYS A 89 0.41 17.41 -9.35
N SER A 90 0.77 16.16 -9.66
CA SER A 90 2.16 15.68 -9.56
C SER A 90 3.11 16.44 -10.49
N LYS A 91 2.62 16.92 -11.65
CA LYS A 91 3.41 17.70 -12.62
C LYS A 91 3.65 19.15 -12.18
N VAL A 92 2.94 19.65 -11.17
CA VAL A 92 3.03 21.06 -10.72
C VAL A 92 3.42 21.21 -9.26
N ASP A 93 3.14 20.20 -8.43
CA ASP A 93 3.44 20.17 -7.00
C ASP A 93 4.41 19.00 -6.70
N PRO A 94 5.68 19.28 -6.37
CA PRO A 94 6.66 18.24 -6.04
C PRO A 94 6.29 17.44 -4.80
N GLY A 95 5.46 17.99 -3.90
CA GLY A 95 4.92 17.25 -2.76
C GLY A 95 3.97 16.13 -3.19
N THR A 96 3.21 16.34 -4.26
CA THR A 96 2.31 15.34 -4.84
C THR A 96 3.10 14.30 -5.62
N GLU A 97 4.17 14.69 -6.31
CA GLU A 97 5.12 13.74 -6.92
C GLU A 97 5.75 12.83 -5.87
N THR A 98 6.26 13.40 -4.78
CA THR A 98 6.84 12.63 -3.66
C THR A 98 5.81 11.66 -3.07
N MET A 99 4.55 12.08 -2.91
CA MET A 99 3.46 11.21 -2.46
C MET A 99 3.23 10.05 -3.42
N ALA A 100 3.21 10.32 -4.73
CA ALA A 100 3.02 9.30 -5.75
C ALA A 100 4.11 8.23 -5.65
N GLU A 101 5.36 8.64 -5.46
CA GLU A 101 6.48 7.71 -5.28
C GLU A 101 6.34 6.90 -3.98
N LEU A 102 5.92 7.51 -2.87
CA LEU A 102 5.69 6.80 -1.61
C LEU A 102 4.57 5.76 -1.73
N MET A 103 3.42 6.14 -2.32
CA MET A 103 2.32 5.21 -2.59
C MET A 103 2.78 4.07 -3.51
N TYR A 104 3.52 4.39 -4.57
CA TYR A 104 4.06 3.40 -5.50
C TYR A 104 5.05 2.44 -4.81
N CYS A 105 5.93 2.96 -3.95
CA CYS A 105 6.85 2.18 -3.12
C CYS A 105 6.13 1.21 -2.20
N CYS A 106 5.08 1.66 -1.50
CA CYS A 106 4.26 0.78 -0.65
C CYS A 106 3.56 -0.34 -1.46
N LEU A 107 3.31 -0.12 -2.74
CA LEU A 107 2.70 -1.09 -3.65
C LEU A 107 3.73 -1.90 -4.45
N GLN A 108 5.03 -1.67 -4.27
CA GLN A 108 6.06 -2.45 -4.96
C GLN A 108 6.14 -3.88 -4.45
N TYR A 109 6.52 -4.77 -5.36
CA TYR A 109 6.74 -6.18 -5.04
C TYR A 109 7.83 -6.37 -3.98
N GLU A 110 8.88 -5.52 -3.99
CA GLU A 110 9.97 -5.56 -3.02
C GLU A 110 9.49 -5.23 -1.60
N PHE A 111 8.69 -4.17 -1.45
CA PHE A 111 8.10 -3.81 -0.16
C PHE A 111 7.17 -4.91 0.36
N PHE A 112 6.33 -5.47 -0.53
CA PHE A 112 5.50 -6.63 -0.21
C PHE A 112 6.33 -7.83 0.27
N CYS A 113 7.40 -8.18 -0.44
CA CYS A 113 8.30 -9.27 -0.05
C CYS A 113 8.96 -9.02 1.31
N GLN A 114 9.33 -7.77 1.60
CA GLN A 114 9.92 -7.38 2.88
C GLN A 114 8.91 -7.58 4.02
N VAL A 115 7.67 -7.10 3.87
CA VAL A 115 6.61 -7.28 4.87
C VAL A 115 6.30 -8.76 5.10
N MET A 116 6.19 -9.55 4.03
CA MET A 116 5.93 -10.99 4.11
C MET A 116 7.07 -11.75 4.81
N SER A 117 8.32 -11.40 4.50
CA SER A 117 9.51 -11.98 5.14
C SER A 117 9.60 -11.64 6.62
N GLU A 118 9.36 -10.38 6.97
CA GLU A 118 9.35 -9.91 8.36
C GLU A 118 8.29 -10.65 9.18
N ARG A 119 7.07 -10.78 8.64
CA ARG A 119 5.97 -11.48 9.31
C ARG A 119 6.23 -12.98 9.45
N LYS A 120 6.81 -13.62 8.44
CA LYS A 120 7.24 -15.02 8.54
C LYS A 120 8.29 -15.18 9.65
N ALA A 121 9.31 -14.33 9.67
CA ALA A 121 10.38 -14.39 10.66
C ALA A 121 9.84 -14.18 12.08
N ASP A 122 8.92 -13.24 12.27
CA ASP A 122 8.30 -13.00 13.57
C ASP A 122 7.40 -14.17 14.00
N ALA A 123 6.60 -14.74 13.09
CA ALA A 123 5.80 -15.93 13.36
C ALA A 123 6.67 -17.14 13.76
N LEU A 124 7.79 -17.36 13.07
CA LEU A 124 8.75 -18.41 13.43
C LEU A 124 9.41 -18.16 14.79
N ARG A 125 9.73 -16.89 15.11
CA ARG A 125 10.29 -16.51 16.42
C ARG A 125 9.30 -16.72 17.55
N GLN A 126 8.01 -16.44 17.34
CA GLN A 126 6.96 -16.69 18.32
C GLN A 126 6.65 -18.19 18.48
N ALA A 127 6.79 -18.98 17.41
CA ALA A 127 6.59 -20.43 17.43
C ALA A 127 7.78 -21.20 18.01
N ALA A 128 8.96 -20.59 18.09
CA ALA A 128 10.12 -21.20 18.73
C ALA A 128 9.90 -21.28 20.26
N PRO A 129 9.92 -22.48 20.87
CA PRO A 129 9.78 -22.60 22.31
C PRO A 129 10.92 -21.85 22.99
N ALA A 130 10.59 -21.06 24.02
CA ALA A 130 11.58 -20.37 24.84
C ALA A 130 12.66 -21.37 25.29
N PRO A 131 13.95 -21.03 25.18
CA PRO A 131 14.99 -21.89 25.71
C PRO A 131 14.72 -22.06 27.20
N ILE A 132 14.40 -23.30 27.59
CA ILE A 132 14.23 -23.68 28.98
C ILE A 132 15.65 -23.62 29.57
N GLY A 133 15.97 -22.50 30.21
CA GLY A 133 17.24 -22.23 30.90
C GLY A 133 17.00 -22.03 32.38
#